data_AF-A0A1G6GNC4-F1
#
_entry.id   AF-A0A1G6GNC4-F1
#
_cell.length_a   1.000
_cell.length_b   1.000
_cell.length_c   1.000
_cell.angle_alpha   90.00
_cell.angle_beta   90.00
_cell.angle_gamma   90.00
#
_symmetry.space_group_name_H-M   'P 1'
#
loop_
_entity.id
_entity.type
_entity.pdbx_description
1 polymer ?
#
loop_
_entity_poly.entity_id
_entity_poly.type
_entity_poly.pdbx_seq_one_letter_code
_entity_poly.pdbx_strand_id
1 'polypeptide(L)'
;MSTARVLLRLASPLLVTAGGAAWVVITQQLKAQKIEVHPDSEKFKGRPVADPITAFAQAAVIEKHALNMGGGRTFAEISEEWMEANAAGDTERAGEIAGTREMVMQANFLRASLFTSVLAYGVSALTVGIGVLTGVIASALPRD
;
A
#
# COMPACT_ATOMS: atom_id res chain seq x y z
N MET A 1 -33.55 27.61 8.65
CA MET A 1 -32.58 26.71 7.97
C MET A 1 -31.15 27.18 8.22
N SER A 2 -30.50 26.62 9.24
CA SER A 2 -29.08 26.88 9.50
C SER A 2 -28.21 26.53 8.28
N THR A 3 -27.37 27.47 7.81
CA THR A 3 -26.45 27.31 6.67
C THR A 3 -25.56 26.06 6.80
N ALA A 4 -25.16 25.73 8.04
CA ALA A 4 -24.40 24.52 8.36
C ALA A 4 -25.12 23.22 7.97
N ARG A 5 -26.44 23.15 8.14
CA ARG A 5 -27.24 21.95 7.80
C ARG A 5 -27.27 21.71 6.29
N VAL A 6 -27.38 22.78 5.50
CA VAL A 6 -27.37 22.70 4.04
C VAL A 6 -26.02 22.21 3.54
N LEU A 7 -24.92 22.78 4.09
CA LEU A 7 -23.56 22.37 3.74
C LEU A 7 -23.32 20.89 4.04
N LEU A 8 -23.68 20.41 5.23
CA LEU A 8 -23.48 19.00 5.60
C LEU A 8 -24.32 18.03 4.76
N ARG A 9 -25.56 18.40 4.39
CA ARG A 9 -26.40 17.58 3.50
C ARG A 9 -25.84 17.45 2.09
N LEU A 10 -25.15 18.47 1.59
CA LEU A 10 -24.49 18.42 0.28
C LEU A 10 -23.14 17.69 0.36
N ALA A 11 -22.37 17.93 1.42
CA ALA A 11 -21.07 17.30 1.63
C ALA A 11 -21.17 15.78 1.79
N SER A 12 -22.18 15.28 2.51
CA SER A 12 -22.35 13.85 2.78
C SER A 12 -22.38 12.97 1.52
N PRO A 13 -23.34 13.14 0.58
CA PRO A 13 -23.39 12.32 -0.64
C PRO A 13 -22.16 12.52 -1.52
N LEU A 14 -21.60 13.73 -1.56
CA LEU A 14 -20.39 14.03 -2.33
C LEU A 14 -19.18 13.24 -1.80
N LEU A 15 -18.96 13.23 -0.49
CA LEU A 15 -17.83 12.51 0.12
C LEU A 15 -18.02 10.99 0.02
N VAL A 16 -19.24 10.48 0.24
CA VAL A 16 -19.53 9.05 0.09
C VAL A 16 -19.28 8.58 -1.34
N THR A 17 -19.77 9.33 -2.33
CA THR A 17 -19.59 8.97 -3.74
C THR A 17 -18.14 9.12 -4.20
N ALA A 18 -17.43 10.18 -3.80
CA ALA A 18 -16.02 10.38 -4.12
C ALA A 18 -15.13 9.28 -3.50
N GLY A 19 -15.34 8.97 -2.21
CA GLY A 19 -14.61 7.89 -1.53
C GLY A 19 -14.90 6.53 -2.16
N GLY A 20 -16.16 6.22 -2.45
CA GLY A 20 -16.55 4.98 -3.12
C GLY A 20 -15.97 4.85 -4.54
N ALA A 21 -15.98 5.94 -5.32
CA ALA A 21 -15.38 5.97 -6.65
C ALA A 21 -13.86 5.72 -6.58
N ALA A 22 -13.17 6.35 -5.63
CA ALA A 22 -11.74 6.11 -5.40
C ALA A 22 -11.46 4.63 -5.07
N TRP A 23 -12.26 4.00 -4.22
CA TRP A 23 -12.14 2.57 -3.89
C TRP A 23 -12.21 1.70 -5.15
N VAL A 24 -13.19 1.98 -6.01
CA VAL A 24 -13.40 1.24 -7.26
C VAL A 24 -12.21 1.41 -8.20
N VAL A 25 -11.68 2.63 -8.35
CA VAL A 25 -10.52 2.89 -9.21
C VAL A 25 -9.29 2.14 -8.71
N ILE A 26 -9.00 2.17 -7.40
CA ILE A 26 -7.88 1.43 -6.80
C ILE A 26 -8.04 -0.09 -7.06
N THR A 27 -9.25 -0.61 -6.87
CA THR A 27 -9.57 -2.02 -7.13
C THR A 27 -9.31 -2.41 -8.57
N GLN A 28 -9.71 -1.56 -9.52
CA GLN A 28 -9.49 -1.80 -10.95
C GLN A 28 -8.00 -1.78 -11.29
N GLN A 29 -7.24 -0.82 -10.73
CA GLN A 29 -5.79 -0.74 -10.96
C GLN A 29 -5.06 -1.98 -10.44
N LEU A 30 -5.40 -2.46 -9.24
CA LEU A 30 -4.80 -3.68 -8.68
C LEU A 30 -5.15 -4.92 -9.51
N LYS A 31 -6.42 -5.10 -9.88
CA LYS A 31 -6.86 -6.22 -10.73
C LYS A 31 -6.17 -6.21 -12.10
N ALA A 32 -5.91 -5.04 -12.66
CA ALA A 32 -5.23 -4.92 -13.94
C ALA A 32 -3.78 -5.45 -13.90
N GLN A 33 -3.13 -5.44 -12.73
CA GLN A 33 -1.77 -5.98 -12.57
C GLN A 33 -1.72 -7.51 -12.53
N LYS A 34 -2.86 -8.20 -12.38
CA LYS A 34 -2.95 -9.69 -12.33
C LYS A 34 -1.96 -10.33 -11.35
N ILE A 35 -1.68 -9.65 -10.24
CA ILE A 35 -0.82 -10.16 -9.18
C ILE A 35 -1.66 -11.08 -8.31
N GLU A 36 -1.12 -12.23 -7.94
CA GLU A 36 -1.71 -13.15 -6.97
C GLU A 36 -0.86 -13.19 -5.71
N VAL A 37 -1.51 -13.45 -4.58
CA VAL A 37 -0.81 -13.67 -3.31
C VAL A 37 0.03 -14.94 -3.43
N HIS A 38 1.33 -14.81 -3.17
CA HIS A 38 2.32 -15.87 -3.32
C HIS A 38 1.95 -17.11 -2.49
N PRO A 39 2.24 -18.34 -2.96
CA PRO A 39 1.94 -19.58 -2.23
C PRO A 39 2.55 -19.67 -0.82
N ASP A 40 3.64 -18.94 -0.57
CA ASP A 40 4.31 -18.89 0.73
C ASP A 40 3.61 -17.99 1.76
N SER A 41 2.53 -17.29 1.38
CA SER A 41 1.71 -16.53 2.32
C SER A 41 0.91 -17.45 3.22
N GLU A 42 0.86 -17.22 4.53
CA GLU A 42 0.04 -18.05 5.43
C GLU A 42 -1.47 -17.97 5.12
N LYS A 43 -1.92 -16.85 4.52
CA LYS A 43 -3.33 -16.55 4.25
C LYS A 43 -3.50 -16.10 2.80
N PHE A 44 -4.68 -16.36 2.24
CA PHE A 44 -5.09 -15.86 0.92
C PHE A 44 -4.24 -16.32 -0.27
N LYS A 45 -3.47 -17.41 -0.14
CA LYS A 45 -2.66 -18.03 -1.21
C LYS A 45 -3.45 -18.16 -2.53
N GLY A 46 -2.83 -17.73 -3.64
CA GLY A 46 -3.42 -17.81 -4.98
C GLY A 46 -4.65 -16.92 -5.18
N ARG A 47 -5.03 -16.08 -4.23
CA ARG A 47 -6.08 -15.08 -4.45
C ARG A 47 -5.49 -13.88 -5.20
N PRO A 48 -6.27 -13.26 -6.09
CA PRO A 48 -5.84 -12.03 -6.75
C PRO A 48 -5.68 -10.91 -5.72
N VAL A 49 -4.62 -10.13 -5.88
CA VAL A 49 -4.40 -8.90 -5.13
C VAL A 49 -5.37 -7.86 -5.66
N ALA A 50 -6.50 -7.70 -4.98
CA ALA A 50 -7.61 -6.87 -5.43
C ALA A 50 -8.25 -6.04 -4.31
N ASP A 51 -7.72 -6.13 -3.11
CA ASP A 51 -8.28 -5.51 -1.90
C ASP A 51 -7.14 -5.21 -0.92
N PRO A 52 -7.36 -4.37 0.11
CA PRO A 52 -6.27 -3.98 1.01
C PRO A 52 -5.66 -5.16 1.79
N ILE A 53 -6.44 -6.21 2.07
CA ILE A 53 -5.98 -7.34 2.88
C ILE A 53 -5.08 -8.24 2.03
N THR A 54 -5.48 -8.55 0.80
CA THR A 54 -4.66 -9.32 -0.15
C THR A 54 -3.40 -8.57 -0.56
N ALA A 55 -3.47 -7.25 -0.74
CA ALA A 55 -2.29 -6.41 -1.01
C ALA A 55 -1.30 -6.42 0.16
N PHE A 56 -1.79 -6.31 1.41
CA PHE A 56 -0.97 -6.44 2.61
C PHE A 56 -0.32 -7.82 2.72
N ALA A 57 -1.09 -8.89 2.48
CA ALA A 57 -0.60 -10.26 2.55
C ALA A 57 0.52 -10.53 1.53
N GLN A 58 0.40 -9.98 0.31
CA GLN A 58 1.45 -10.08 -0.70
C GLN A 58 2.70 -9.26 -0.31
N ALA A 59 2.51 -8.04 0.21
CA ALA A 59 3.61 -7.19 0.67
C ALA A 59 4.44 -7.87 1.78
N ALA A 60 3.78 -8.58 2.71
CA ALA A 60 4.46 -9.32 3.78
C ALA A 60 5.31 -10.49 3.25
N VAL A 61 4.86 -11.18 2.21
CA VAL A 61 5.64 -12.27 1.60
C VAL A 61 6.86 -11.72 0.86
N ILE A 62 6.70 -10.60 0.14
CA ILE A 62 7.81 -9.93 -0.54
C ILE A 62 8.90 -9.53 0.46
N GLU A 63 8.53 -9.02 1.63
CA GLU A 63 9.47 -8.68 2.70
C GLU A 63 10.27 -9.90 3.17
N LYS A 64 9.59 -11.03 3.39
CA LYS A 64 10.25 -12.29 3.77
C LYS A 64 11.25 -12.74 2.70
N HIS A 65 10.89 -12.70 1.42
CA HIS A 65 11.81 -13.06 0.34
C HIS A 65 12.95 -12.05 0.20
N ALA A 66 12.70 -10.75 0.37
CA ALA A 66 13.73 -9.71 0.33
C ALA A 66 14.79 -9.93 1.42
N LEU A 67 14.37 -10.23 2.66
CA LEU A 67 15.28 -10.56 3.75
C LEU A 67 16.06 -11.85 3.47
N ASN A 68 15.41 -12.89 2.96
CA ASN A 68 16.08 -14.14 2.60
C ASN A 68 17.11 -13.95 1.48
N MET A 69 16.79 -13.17 0.44
CA MET A 69 17.72 -12.81 -0.63
C MET A 69 18.90 -11.99 -0.10
N GLY A 70 18.64 -11.07 0.84
CA GLY A 70 19.68 -10.29 1.51
C GLY A 70 20.55 -11.09 2.49
N GLY A 71 20.25 -12.37 2.73
CA GLY A 71 20.95 -13.17 3.75
C GLY A 71 20.65 -12.71 5.19
N GLY A 72 19.45 -12.20 5.43
CA GLY A 72 19.03 -11.64 6.72
C GLY A 72 19.40 -10.17 6.93
N ARG A 73 20.15 -9.57 5.98
CA ARG A 73 20.58 -8.17 6.02
C ARG A 73 19.54 -7.25 5.36
N THR A 74 19.46 -6.04 5.88
CA THR A 74 18.69 -4.93 5.33
C THR A 74 19.36 -4.35 4.08
N PHE A 75 18.58 -3.59 3.30
CA PHE A 75 19.13 -2.86 2.15
C PHE A 75 20.27 -1.90 2.52
N ALA A 76 20.22 -1.31 3.73
CA ALA A 76 21.25 -0.39 4.21
C ALA A 76 22.56 -1.14 4.48
N GLU A 77 22.51 -2.26 5.20
CA GLU A 77 23.67 -3.11 5.49
C GLU A 77 24.31 -3.66 4.20
N ILE A 78 23.49 -4.13 3.25
CA ILE A 78 23.99 -4.58 1.93
C ILE A 78 24.65 -3.42 1.17
N SER A 79 24.10 -2.20 1.28
CA SER A 79 24.67 -1.03 0.62
C SER A 79 25.99 -0.59 1.27
N GLU A 80 26.11 -0.73 2.59
CA GLU A 80 27.36 -0.47 3.33
C GLU A 80 28.46 -1.43 2.89
N GLU A 81 28.19 -2.75 2.91
CA GLU A 81 29.15 -3.76 2.43
C GLU A 81 29.57 -3.54 0.97
N TRP A 82 28.62 -3.10 0.12
CA TRP A 82 28.92 -2.77 -1.26
C TRP A 82 29.88 -1.57 -1.36
N MET A 83 29.67 -0.52 -0.56
CA MET A 83 30.56 0.66 -0.53
C MET A 83 31.94 0.29 0.01
N GLU A 84 32.02 -0.55 1.04
CA GLU A 84 33.28 -1.04 1.60
C GLU A 84 34.08 -1.87 0.58
N ALA A 85 33.43 -2.80 -0.13
CA ALA A 85 34.08 -3.59 -1.18
C ALA A 85 34.64 -2.71 -2.31
N ASN A 86 33.88 -1.68 -2.73
CA ASN A 86 34.37 -0.72 -3.71
C ASN A 86 35.55 0.12 -3.19
N ALA A 87 35.51 0.55 -1.93
CA ALA A 87 36.59 1.30 -1.30
C ALA A 87 37.87 0.46 -1.17
N ALA A 88 37.73 -0.85 -0.94
CA ALA A 88 38.83 -1.82 -0.90
C ALA A 88 39.38 -2.20 -2.29
N GLY A 89 38.73 -1.76 -3.37
CA GLY A 89 39.11 -2.12 -4.74
C GLY A 89 38.78 -3.56 -5.14
N ASP A 90 37.96 -4.26 -4.36
CA ASP A 90 37.51 -5.63 -4.62
C ASP A 90 36.28 -5.61 -5.54
N THR A 91 36.55 -5.50 -6.84
CA THR A 91 35.52 -5.36 -7.89
C THR A 91 34.69 -6.63 -8.09
N GLU A 92 35.23 -7.81 -7.75
CA GLU A 92 34.53 -9.09 -7.84
C GLU A 92 33.45 -9.17 -6.76
N ARG A 93 33.83 -8.95 -5.49
CA ARG A 93 32.89 -8.93 -4.38
C ARG A 93 31.86 -7.81 -4.49
N ALA A 94 32.27 -6.63 -4.94
CA ALA A 94 31.35 -5.52 -5.18
C ALA A 94 30.31 -5.85 -6.27
N GLY A 95 30.69 -6.63 -7.29
CA GLY A 95 29.78 -7.10 -8.34
C GLY A 95 28.69 -8.04 -7.81
N GLU A 96 29.04 -9.00 -6.96
CA GLU A 96 28.08 -9.93 -6.37
C GLU A 96 27.09 -9.23 -5.43
N ILE A 97 27.58 -8.32 -4.59
CA ILE A 97 26.75 -7.55 -3.67
C ILE A 97 25.81 -6.62 -4.45
N ALA A 98 26.26 -6.04 -5.58
CA ALA A 98 25.45 -5.18 -6.42
C ALA A 98 24.18 -5.89 -6.92
N GLY A 99 24.30 -7.14 -7.38
CA GLY A 99 23.16 -7.92 -7.84
C GLY A 99 22.13 -8.17 -6.72
N THR A 100 22.59 -8.54 -5.53
CA THR A 100 21.73 -8.75 -4.36
C THR A 100 21.03 -7.45 -3.94
N ARG A 101 21.80 -6.35 -3.90
CA ARG A 101 21.30 -5.00 -3.58
C ARG A 101 20.17 -4.59 -4.51
N GLU A 102 20.33 -4.80 -5.81
CA GLU A 102 19.34 -4.44 -6.81
C GLU A 102 18.05 -5.26 -6.69
N MET A 103 18.14 -6.57 -6.45
CA MET A 103 16.96 -7.41 -6.19
C MET A 103 16.21 -6.98 -4.93
N VAL A 104 16.92 -6.72 -3.82
CA VAL A 104 16.31 -6.26 -2.56
C VAL A 104 15.66 -4.88 -2.74
N MET A 105 16.29 -3.99 -3.52
CA MET A 105 15.72 -2.69 -3.85
C MET A 105 14.39 -2.82 -4.61
N GLN A 106 14.35 -3.64 -5.66
CA GLN A 106 13.13 -3.90 -6.43
C GLN A 106 12.02 -4.50 -5.56
N ALA A 107 12.36 -5.44 -4.67
CA ALA A 107 11.40 -6.00 -3.73
C ALA A 107 10.83 -4.92 -2.79
N ASN A 108 11.66 -4.03 -2.26
CA ASN A 108 11.22 -2.92 -1.41
C ASN A 108 10.31 -1.93 -2.17
N PHE A 109 10.59 -1.65 -3.44
CA PHE A 109 9.73 -0.81 -4.27
C PHE A 109 8.36 -1.45 -4.51
N LEU A 110 8.32 -2.75 -4.83
CA LEU A 110 7.06 -3.47 -5.02
C LEU A 110 6.26 -3.53 -3.70
N ARG A 111 6.94 -3.74 -2.57
CA ARG A 111 6.30 -3.70 -1.25
C ARG A 111 5.71 -2.31 -0.96
N ALA A 112 6.46 -1.24 -1.25
CA ALA A 112 6.02 0.13 -1.04
C ALA A 112 4.81 0.48 -1.92
N SER A 113 4.77 0.04 -3.18
CA SER A 113 3.62 0.29 -4.06
C SER A 113 2.35 -0.45 -3.60
N LEU A 114 2.49 -1.68 -3.08
CA LEU A 114 1.39 -2.42 -2.46
C LEU A 114 0.87 -1.71 -1.19
N PHE A 115 1.76 -1.26 -0.30
CA PHE A 115 1.34 -0.48 0.87
C PHE A 115 0.72 0.85 0.51
N THR A 116 1.20 1.51 -0.54
CA THR A 116 0.57 2.74 -1.06
C THR A 116 -0.87 2.46 -1.47
N SER A 117 -1.15 1.30 -2.07
CA SER A 117 -2.51 0.88 -2.40
C SER A 117 -3.35 0.57 -1.15
N VAL A 118 -2.78 -0.06 -0.12
CA VAL A 118 -3.44 -0.29 1.18
C VAL A 118 -3.81 1.04 1.85
N LEU A 119 -2.89 2.00 1.84
CA LEU A 119 -3.13 3.35 2.37
C LEU A 119 -4.20 4.07 1.56
N ALA A 120 -4.19 3.96 0.22
CA ALA A 120 -5.20 4.56 -0.63
C ALA A 120 -6.62 4.02 -0.32
N TYR A 121 -6.76 2.71 -0.07
CA TYR A 121 -8.00 2.13 0.43
C TYR A 121 -8.39 2.69 1.80
N GLY A 122 -7.44 2.83 2.72
CA GLY A 122 -7.66 3.44 4.03
C GLY A 122 -8.21 4.87 3.93
N VAL A 123 -7.61 5.70 3.07
CA VAL A 123 -8.06 7.08 2.82
C VAL A 123 -9.43 7.12 2.16
N SER A 124 -9.69 6.23 1.21
CA SER A 124 -11.00 6.09 0.57
C SER A 124 -12.08 5.72 1.58
N ALA A 125 -11.85 4.70 2.43
CA ALA A 125 -12.77 4.32 3.50
C ALA A 125 -12.98 5.45 4.52
N LEU A 126 -11.91 6.16 4.91
CA LEU A 126 -12.03 7.32 5.79
C LEU A 126 -12.91 8.40 5.16
N THR A 127 -12.72 8.70 3.87
CA THR A 127 -13.53 9.68 3.13
C THR A 127 -15.01 9.31 3.13
N VAL A 128 -15.32 8.04 2.87
CA VAL A 128 -16.70 7.52 2.98
C VAL A 128 -17.21 7.65 4.41
N GLY A 129 -16.41 7.26 5.41
CA GLY A 129 -16.75 7.36 6.83
C GLY A 129 -17.09 8.79 7.25
N ILE A 130 -16.30 9.77 6.85
CA ILE A 130 -16.57 11.20 7.07
C ILE A 130 -17.86 11.61 6.36
N GLY A 131 -18.08 11.15 5.12
CA GLY A 131 -19.32 11.39 4.38
C GLY A 131 -20.57 10.84 5.10
N VAL A 132 -20.47 9.65 5.69
CA VAL A 132 -21.55 9.06 6.50
C VAL A 132 -21.76 9.86 7.78
N LEU A 133 -20.70 10.18 8.52
CA LEU A 133 -20.77 10.94 9.76
C LEU A 133 -21.39 12.33 9.56
N THR A 134 -20.98 13.04 8.50
CA THR A 134 -21.56 14.34 8.15
C THR A 134 -23.06 14.25 7.83
N GLY A 135 -23.49 13.16 7.17
CA GLY A 135 -24.91 12.89 6.92
C GLY A 135 -25.69 12.63 8.21
N VAL A 136 -25.13 11.85 9.13
CA VAL A 136 -25.72 11.58 10.45
C VAL A 136 -25.85 12.88 11.24
N ILE A 137 -24.81 13.71 11.30
CA ILE A 137 -24.83 15.01 11.99
C ILE A 137 -25.89 15.94 11.36
N ALA A 138 -25.99 15.98 10.03
CA ALA A 138 -26.99 16.77 9.32
C ALA A 138 -28.43 16.36 9.68
N SER A 139 -28.66 15.07 9.98
CA SER A 139 -29.97 14.55 10.38
C SER A 139 -30.35 14.87 11.83
N ALA A 140 -29.36 15.00 12.71
CA ALA A 140 -29.54 15.28 14.14
C ALA A 140 -29.71 16.77 14.47
N LEU A 141 -29.31 17.68 13.58
CA LEU A 141 -29.45 19.13 13.78
C LEU A 141 -30.94 19.55 13.81
N PRO A 142 -31.39 20.33 14.82
CA PRO A 142 -32.80 20.75 15.00
C PRO A 142 -33.40 21.42 13.77
N ARG A 143 -34.71 21.42 13.53
CA ARG A 143 -35.31 22.08 12.34
C ARG A 143 -35.73 23.53 12.63
N ASP A 144 -34.77 24.35 12.97
CA ASP A 144 -34.85 25.82 13.03
C ASP A 144 -34.32 26.46 11.73
#